data_AF-N0BIH0-F1
#
_entry.id   AF-N0BIH0-F1
#
_cell.length_a   1.000
_cell.length_b   1.000
_cell.length_c   1.000
_cell.angle_alpha   90.00
_cell.angle_beta   90.00
_cell.angle_gamma   90.00
#
_symmetry.space_group_name_H-M   'P 1'
#
loop_
_entity.id
_entity.type
_entity.pdbx_description
1 polymer ?
#
loop_
_entity_poly.entity_id
_entity_poly.type
_entity_poly.pdbx_seq_one_letter_code
_entity_poly.pdbx_strand_id
1 'polypeptide(L)' 'MLISYKFRIYPSKTVQNILEEQLELCRWLYNRLLEEVNKARKEGRKIKRTDTQALIIKLKQEEKPELNKVYSKVL' A
#
# COMPACT_ATOMS: atom_id res chain seq x y z
N MET A 1 39.60 5.28 -17.41
CA MET A 1 39.41 4.71 -16.06
C MET A 1 38.11 5.29 -15.51
N LEU A 2 37.04 4.50 -15.44
CA LEU A 2 35.73 4.96 -14.94
C LEU A 2 35.74 4.88 -13.42
N ILE A 3 35.82 6.04 -12.75
CA ILE A 3 35.64 6.13 -11.31
C ILE A 3 34.13 5.95 -11.07
N SER A 4 33.71 4.75 -10.68
CA SER A 4 32.32 4.56 -10.25
C SER A 4 32.15 5.25 -8.89
N TYR A 5 31.64 6.47 -8.89
CA TYR A 5 31.26 7.12 -7.65
C TYR A 5 30.07 6.37 -7.05
N LYS A 6 30.31 5.69 -5.93
CA LYS A 6 29.26 5.01 -5.15
C LYS A 6 28.51 6.07 -4.35
N PHE A 7 27.69 6.89 -5.02
CA PHE A 7 26.82 7.84 -4.35
C PHE A 7 25.75 7.05 -3.59
N ARG A 8 25.95 6.86 -2.28
CA ARG A 8 24.84 6.50 -1.40
C ARG A 8 23.95 7.72 -1.27
N ILE A 9 22.93 7.80 -2.12
CA ILE A 9 21.87 8.78 -1.98
C ILE A 9 21.05 8.34 -0.77
N TYR A 10 21.34 8.95 0.38
CA TYR A 10 20.49 8.82 1.54
C TYR A 10 19.27 9.74 1.37
N PRO A 11 18.06 9.26 1.68
CA PRO A 11 16.89 10.10 1.63
C PRO A 11 17.04 11.27 2.62
N SER A 12 16.65 12.46 2.20
CA SER A 12 16.53 13.59 3.14
C SER A 12 15.47 13.27 4.19
N LYS A 13 15.45 14.00 5.31
CA LYS A 13 14.44 13.82 6.36
C LYS A 13 13.01 13.90 5.80
N THR A 14 12.76 14.79 4.83
CA THR A 14 11.47 14.90 4.15
C THR A 14 11.11 13.63 3.38
N VAL A 15 12.06 13.06 2.63
CA VAL A 15 11.83 11.81 1.87
C VAL A 15 11.62 10.64 2.83
N GLN A 16 12.35 10.58 3.95
CA GLN A 16 12.16 9.56 4.98
C GLN A 16 10.74 9.60 5.55
N ASN A 17 10.25 10.78 5.91
CA ASN A 17 8.89 10.94 6.44
C ASN A 17 7.82 10.51 5.43
N ILE A 18 7.99 10.86 4.14
CA ILE A 18 7.06 10.43 3.08
C ILE A 18 7.08 8.90 2.95
N LEU A 19 8.26 8.28 2.98
CA LEU A 19 8.38 6.83 2.91
C LEU A 19 7.70 6.17 4.11
N GLU A 20 7.90 6.69 5.31
CA GLU A 20 7.28 6.17 6.53
C GLU A 20 5.74 6.29 6.47
N GLU A 21 5.21 7.44 6.04
CA GLU A 21 3.77 7.62 5.81
C GLU A 21 3.23 6.60 4.80
N GLN A 22 3.91 6.43 3.66
CA GLN A 22 3.48 5.48 2.64
C GLN A 22 3.54 4.03 3.13
N LEU A 23 4.58 3.65 3.88
CA LEU A 23 4.70 2.32 4.47
C LEU A 23 3.59 2.04 5.48
N GLU A 24 3.23 3.03 6.29
CA GLU A 24 2.12 2.93 7.23
C GLU A 24 0.77 2.76 6.52
N LEU A 25 0.54 3.51 5.45
CA LEU A 25 -0.64 3.35 4.60
C LEU A 25 -0.71 1.95 3.97
N CYS A 26 0.41 1.43 3.45
CA CYS A 26 0.49 0.08 2.90
C CYS A 26 0.25 -0.99 3.97
N ARG A 27 0.82 -0.82 5.17
CA ARG A 27 0.62 -1.72 6.32
C ARG A 27 -0.85 -1.79 6.72
N TRP A 28 -1.50 -0.63 6.82
CA TRP A 28 -2.93 -0.55 7.12
C TRP A 28 -3.76 -1.26 6.04
N LEU A 29 -3.49 -0.99 4.75
CA LEU A 29 -4.23 -1.59 3.66
C LEU A 29 -4.09 -3.12 3.66
N TYR A 30 -2.88 -3.63 3.83
CA TYR A 30 -2.62 -5.06 3.92
C TYR A 30 -3.47 -5.73 5.01
N ASN A 31 -3.48 -5.16 6.21
CA ASN A 31 -4.25 -5.71 7.33
C ASN A 31 -5.76 -5.68 7.06
N ARG A 32 -6.27 -4.61 6.44
CA ARG A 32 -7.68 -4.51 6.06
C ARG A 32 -8.07 -5.56 5.03
N LEU A 33 -7.26 -5.76 4.00
CA LEU A 33 -7.50 -6.78 2.98
C LEU A 33 -7.39 -8.20 3.56
N LEU A 34 -6.44 -8.43 4.47
CA LEU A 34 -6.29 -9.70 5.17
C LEU A 34 -7.52 -10.03 6.03
N GLU A 35 -8.08 -9.03 6.70
CA GLU A 35 -9.34 -9.18 7.44
C GLU A 35 -10.49 -9.64 6.53
N GLU A 36 -10.65 -9.02 5.37
CA GLU A 36 -11.68 -9.38 4.39
C GLU A 36 -11.47 -10.79 3.81
N VAL A 37 -10.22 -11.17 3.52
CA VAL A 37 -9.88 -12.54 3.11
C VAL A 37 -10.25 -13.55 4.20
N ASN A 38 -9.95 -13.25 5.45
CA ASN A 38 -10.29 -14.12 6.59
C ASN A 38 -11.81 -14.25 6.78
N LYS A 39 -12.57 -13.16 6.60
CA LYS A 39 -14.04 -13.19 6.63
C LYS A 39 -14.60 -14.06 5.51
N ALA A 40 -14.19 -13.80 4.27
CA ALA A 40 -14.64 -14.58 3.12
C ALA A 40 -14.32 -16.08 3.27
N ARG A 41 -13.14 -16.42 3.80
CA ARG A 41 -12.78 -17.81 4.10
C ARG A 41 -13.72 -18.46 5.10
N LYS A 42 -14.07 -17.76 6.20
CA LYS A 42 -15.03 -18.26 7.20
C LYS A 42 -16.42 -18.48 6.60
N GLU A 43 -16.81 -17.63 5.65
CA GLU A 43 -18.11 -17.68 4.97
C GLU A 43 -18.12 -18.61 3.74
N GLY A 44 -17.00 -19.28 3.44
CA GLY A 44 -16.85 -20.15 2.27
C GLY A 44 -16.83 -19.42 0.92
N ARG A 45 -16.68 -18.08 0.92
CA ARG A 45 -16.62 -17.26 -0.30
C ARG A 45 -15.21 -17.24 -0.87
N LYS A 46 -15.11 -17.22 -2.20
CA LYS A 46 -13.84 -17.02 -2.92
C LYS A 46 -13.69 -15.55 -3.30
N ILE A 47 -12.60 -14.92 -2.87
CA ILE A 47 -12.22 -13.57 -3.31
C ILE A 47 -11.38 -13.67 -4.58
N LYS A 48 -11.77 -12.94 -5.62
CA LYS A 48 -10.98 -12.75 -6.83
C LYS A 48 -10.18 -11.45 -6.73
N ARG A 49 -9.15 -11.33 -7.58
CA ARG A 49 -8.32 -10.11 -7.66
C ARG A 49 -9.13 -8.85 -7.97
N THR A 50 -10.16 -8.98 -8.81
CA THR A 50 -11.08 -7.89 -9.16
C THR A 50 -11.85 -7.37 -7.95
N ASP A 51 -12.21 -8.26 -7.03
CA ASP A 51 -12.98 -7.91 -5.84
C ASP A 51 -12.10 -7.09 -4.88
N THR A 52 -10.83 -7.49 -4.73
CA THR A 52 -9.84 -6.75 -3.96
C THR A 52 -9.56 -5.37 -4.57
N GLN A 53 -9.44 -5.26 -5.89
CA GLN A 53 -9.24 -3.97 -6.57
C GLN A 53 -10.46 -3.04 -6.40
N ALA A 54 -11.68 -3.57 -6.52
CA ALA A 54 -12.90 -2.81 -6.28
C ALA A 54 -12.98 -2.36 -4.82
N LEU A 55 -12.59 -3.21 -3.87
CA LEU A 55 -12.52 -2.86 -2.45
C LEU A 55 -11.52 -1.72 -2.21
N ILE A 56 -10.32 -1.75 -2.81
CA ILE A 56 -9.34 -0.66 -2.67
C ILE A 56 -9.92 0.68 -3.14
N ILE A 57 -10.69 0.69 -4.24
CA ILE A 57 -11.35 1.91 -4.72
C ILE A 57 -12.35 2.43 -3.69
N LYS A 58 -13.17 1.55 -3.09
CA LYS A 58 -14.11 1.92 -2.03
C LYS A 58 -13.38 2.45 -0.79
N LEU A 59 -12.31 1.78 -0.36
CA LEU A 59 -11.50 2.21 0.78
C LEU A 59 -10.91 3.61 0.56
N LYS A 60 -10.50 3.94 -0.67
CA LYS A 60 -10.01 5.28 -1.02
C LYS A 60 -11.09 6.37 -0.97
N GLN A 61 -12.36 6.01 -1.10
CA GLN A 61 -13.48 6.96 -1.10
C GLN A 61 -14.10 7.12 0.29
N GLU A 62 -14.23 6.02 1.03
CA GLU A 62 -15.07 5.96 2.23
C GLU A 62 -14.27 5.86 3.54
N GLU A 63 -13.31 4.92 3.63
CA GLU A 63 -12.62 4.62 4.90
C GLU A 63 -11.30 5.39 5.08
N LYS A 64 -10.46 5.47 4.03
CA LYS A 64 -9.11 6.01 4.13
C LYS A 64 -8.67 6.75 2.85
N PRO A 65 -9.10 8.02 2.69
CA PRO A 65 -8.75 8.85 1.52
C PRO A 65 -7.25 9.08 1.34
N GLU A 66 -6.47 8.95 2.41
CA GLU A 66 -5.00 9.07 2.41
C GLU A 66 -4.32 8.05 1.50
N LEU A 67 -4.97 6.91 1.20
CA LEU A 67 -4.48 5.93 0.23
C LEU A 67 -4.30 6.52 -1.18
N ASN A 68 -4.89 7.69 -1.48
CA ASN A 68 -4.65 8.41 -2.74
C ASN A 68 -3.25 9.05 -2.81
N LYS A 69 -2.55 9.20 -1.69
CA LYS A 69 -1.16 9.70 -1.64
C LYS A 69 -0.13 8.67 -2.10
N VAL A 70 -0.50 7.39 -2.15
CA VAL A 70 0.38 6.29 -2.58
C VAL A 70 0.17 6.01 -4.06
N TYR A 71 1.26 5.79 -4.80
CA TYR A 71 1.20 5.47 -6.22
C TYR A 71 0.40 4.17 -6.46
N SER A 72 -0.56 4.22 -7.38
CA SER A 72 -1.54 3.15 -7.60
C SER A 72 -0.97 1.82 -8.06
N LYS A 73 0.28 1.77 -8.57
CA LYS A 73 0.94 0.50 -8.91
C LYS A 73 1.66 -0.16 -7.74
N VAL A 74 1.76 0.54 -6.60
CA VAL A 74 2.38 0.04 -5.36
C VAL A 74 1.32 -0.47 -4.38
N LEU A 75 0.06 -0.07 -4.59
CA LEU A 75 -1.14 -0.57 -3.91
C LEU A 75 -1.72 -1.77 -4.65
#